data_AF-A0A2R6N113-F1
#
_entry.id   AF-A0A2R6N113-F1
#
_cell.length_a   1.000
_cell.length_b   1.000
_cell.length_c   1.000
_cell.angle_alpha   90.00
_cell.angle_beta   90.00
_cell.angle_gamma   90.00
#
_symmetry.space_group_name_H-M   'P 1'
#
loop_
_entity.id
_entity.type
_entity.pdbx_description
1 polymer ?
#
loop_
_entity_poly.entity_id
_entity_poly.type
_entity_poly.pdbx_seq_one_letter_code
_entity_poly.pdbx_strand_id
1 'polypeptide(L)'
;MVCSIAVSISAVLGSDADAPAASSFRASLYRELLPLEAGSDAAKPYLDGLPEHYAGEHLVFEWLEFLLLHAGYQGAAEALDYYESVGWITEDVESDLNDYLLDIDDHLLILSAITT
;
A
#
# COMPACT_ATOMS: atom_id res chain seq x y z
N MET A 1 17.98 -8.83 -10.43
CA MET A 1 17.25 -7.63 -10.93
C MET A 1 16.06 -7.23 -10.04
N VAL A 2 15.43 -8.14 -9.29
CA VAL A 2 14.43 -7.80 -8.24
C VAL A 2 15.01 -7.21 -6.95
N CYS A 3 16.33 -7.30 -6.73
CA CYS A 3 17.01 -6.72 -5.55
C CYS A 3 17.35 -5.23 -5.65
N SER A 4 17.16 -4.57 -6.81
CA SER A 4 17.52 -3.15 -6.95
C SER A 4 16.45 -2.18 -6.45
N ILE A 5 15.16 -2.55 -6.52
CA ILE A 5 14.06 -1.64 -6.12
C ILE A 5 13.98 -1.55 -4.58
N ALA A 6 14.14 -2.67 -3.87
CA ALA A 6 14.19 -2.67 -2.41
C ALA A 6 15.40 -1.90 -1.84
N VAL A 7 16.55 -1.91 -2.54
CA VAL A 7 17.75 -1.14 -2.15
C VAL A 7 17.56 0.37 -2.36
N SER A 8 16.80 0.78 -3.39
CA SER A 8 16.48 2.19 -3.61
C SER A 8 15.45 2.74 -2.61
N ILE A 9 14.50 1.92 -2.16
CA ILE A 9 13.52 2.33 -1.13
C ILE A 9 14.19 2.52 0.24
N SER A 10 15.18 1.71 0.61
CA SER A 10 15.98 1.98 1.82
C SER A 10 16.92 3.18 1.71
N ALA A 11 17.34 3.57 0.50
CA ALA A 11 18.24 4.70 0.28
C ALA A 11 17.54 6.07 0.31
N VAL A 12 16.22 6.11 0.06
CA VAL A 12 15.40 7.34 0.17
C VAL A 12 14.74 7.51 1.55
N LEU A 13 14.89 6.54 2.45
CA LEU A 13 14.48 6.65 3.87
C LEU A 13 15.55 7.37 4.71
N GLY A 14 16.08 8.46 4.17
CA GLY A 14 17.13 9.25 4.79
C GLY A 14 17.01 10.72 4.48
N SER A 15 15.86 11.34 4.77
CA SER A 15 15.78 12.74 5.22
C SER A 15 14.35 13.09 5.65
N ASP A 16 14.17 13.25 6.97
CA ASP A 16 13.33 14.23 7.70
C ASP A 16 11.90 14.54 7.17
N ALA A 17 10.80 14.48 7.92
CA ALA A 17 10.58 14.57 9.35
C ALA A 17 9.14 14.15 9.72
N ASP A 18 8.99 13.63 10.94
CA ASP A 18 7.78 13.48 11.77
C ASP A 18 6.65 12.52 11.36
N ALA A 19 6.83 11.23 11.68
CA ALA A 19 5.73 10.38 12.15
C ALA A 19 6.23 9.27 13.10
N PRO A 20 6.68 9.61 14.33
CA PRO A 20 7.02 8.60 15.34
C PRO A 20 5.81 7.72 15.69
N ALA A 21 4.58 8.25 15.56
CA ALA A 21 3.34 7.51 15.75
C ALA A 21 3.09 6.49 14.62
N ALA A 22 3.25 6.86 13.34
CA ALA A 22 3.06 5.93 12.24
C ALA A 22 4.11 4.82 12.24
N SER A 23 5.38 5.14 12.53
CA SER A 23 6.44 4.11 12.64
C SER A 23 6.26 3.18 13.84
N SER A 24 5.82 3.69 15.00
CA SER A 24 5.53 2.85 16.18
C SER A 24 4.24 2.05 16.05
N PHE A 25 3.23 2.60 15.37
CA PHE A 25 2.00 1.89 15.00
C PHE A 25 2.32 0.77 14.01
N ARG A 26 3.06 1.06 12.92
CA ARG A 26 3.54 0.06 11.96
C ARG A 26 4.39 -1.01 12.62
N ALA A 27 5.30 -0.65 13.53
CA ALA A 27 6.10 -1.63 14.28
C ALA A 27 5.25 -2.54 15.18
N SER A 28 4.16 -2.01 15.74
CA SER A 28 3.19 -2.78 16.52
C SER A 28 2.33 -3.68 15.63
N LEU A 29 1.90 -3.17 14.48
CA LEU A 29 1.17 -3.90 13.44
C LEU A 29 2.00 -5.08 12.92
N TYR A 30 3.26 -4.84 12.55
CA TYR A 30 4.18 -5.88 12.08
C TYR A 30 4.44 -6.94 13.13
N ARG A 31 4.51 -6.56 14.42
CA ARG A 31 4.67 -7.53 15.51
C ARG A 31 3.45 -8.44 15.68
N GLU A 32 2.26 -7.93 15.42
CA GLU A 32 1.01 -8.70 15.50
C GLU A 32 0.81 -9.59 14.25
N LEU A 33 1.22 -9.11 13.07
CA LEU A 33 1.14 -9.86 11.81
C LEU A 33 2.21 -10.96 11.70
N LEU A 34 3.43 -10.74 12.21
CA LEU A 34 4.56 -11.68 12.10
C LEU A 34 4.25 -13.13 12.55
N PRO A 35 3.53 -13.38 13.66
CA PRO A 35 3.11 -14.73 14.06
C PRO A 35 2.11 -15.39 13.10
N LEU A 36 1.32 -14.62 12.34
CA LEU A 36 0.40 -15.13 11.31
C LEU A 36 1.17 -15.54 10.05
N GLU A 37 2.19 -14.76 9.68
CA GLU A 37 3.07 -15.02 8.53
C GLU A 37 4.09 -16.14 8.79
N ALA A 38 4.63 -16.25 10.01
CA ALA A 38 5.65 -17.25 10.36
C ALA A 38 5.14 -18.70 10.34
N GLY A 39 3.82 -18.89 10.24
CA GLY A 39 3.15 -20.19 10.12
C GLY A 39 2.72 -20.56 8.70
N SER A 40 2.79 -19.66 7.72
CA SER A 40 2.37 -19.94 6.35
C SER A 40 3.60 -19.99 5.43
N ASP A 41 3.74 -21.10 4.70
CA ASP A 41 4.33 -21.02 3.36
C ASP A 41 3.39 -20.07 2.59
N ALA A 42 3.62 -18.75 2.65
CA ALA A 42 2.79 -17.75 1.99
C ALA A 42 2.91 -17.96 0.47
N ALA A 43 2.09 -18.88 -0.03
CA ALA A 43 1.96 -19.20 -1.42
C ALA A 43 1.12 -18.09 -2.04
N LYS A 44 1.60 -17.57 -3.16
CA LYS A 44 0.86 -16.60 -3.95
C LYS A 44 -0.57 -17.08 -4.20
N PRO A 45 -1.58 -16.18 -4.14
CA PRO A 45 -1.45 -14.72 -3.96
C PRO A 45 -1.19 -14.29 -2.51
N TYR A 46 -0.49 -13.15 -2.33
CA TYR A 46 -0.18 -12.59 -1.01
C TYR A 46 -1.32 -11.78 -0.42
N LEU A 47 -2.20 -11.28 -1.28
CA LEU A 47 -3.46 -10.62 -0.92
C LEU A 47 -4.57 -11.27 -1.74
N ASP A 48 -5.26 -12.24 -1.15
CA ASP A 48 -6.36 -12.98 -1.77
C ASP A 48 -7.73 -12.29 -1.59
N GLY A 49 -7.83 -11.41 -0.60
CA GLY A 49 -8.96 -10.54 -0.33
C GLY A 49 -8.56 -9.32 0.49
N LEU A 50 -9.41 -8.30 0.49
CA LEU A 50 -9.17 -7.13 1.33
C LEU A 50 -9.38 -7.48 2.81
N PRO A 51 -8.49 -7.04 3.71
CA PRO A 51 -8.64 -7.27 5.13
C PRO A 51 -9.90 -6.56 5.67
N GLU A 52 -10.76 -7.28 6.40
CA GLU A 52 -11.97 -6.70 7.05
C GLU A 52 -11.68 -6.06 8.43
N HIS A 53 -10.42 -6.05 8.84
CA HIS A 53 -10.01 -5.50 10.13
C HIS A 53 -9.46 -4.09 9.93
N TYR A 54 -9.93 -3.16 10.77
CA TYR A 54 -9.59 -1.73 10.70
C TYR A 54 -8.09 -1.44 10.50
N ALA A 55 -7.22 -2.19 11.17
CA ALA A 55 -5.76 -2.03 11.05
C ALA A 55 -5.23 -2.40 9.65
N GLY A 56 -5.79 -3.43 9.01
CA GLY A 56 -5.41 -3.87 7.68
C GLY A 56 -6.00 -2.98 6.60
N GLU A 57 -7.27 -2.59 6.74
CA GLU A 57 -7.92 -1.62 5.86
C GLU A 57 -7.11 -0.32 5.83
N HIS A 58 -6.77 0.22 6.99
CA HIS A 58 -5.99 1.45 7.08
C HIS A 58 -4.60 1.32 6.43
N LEU A 59 -3.95 0.17 6.55
CA LEU A 59 -2.65 -0.07 5.91
C LEU A 59 -2.76 -0.11 4.38
N VAL A 60 -3.85 -0.67 3.84
CA VAL A 60 -4.13 -0.67 2.40
C VAL A 60 -4.32 0.76 1.89
N PHE A 61 -5.10 1.58 2.61
CA PHE A 61 -5.28 2.99 2.26
C PHE A 61 -3.95 3.78 2.29
N GLU A 62 -3.14 3.63 3.34
CA GLU A 62 -1.80 4.27 3.42
C GLU A 62 -0.93 3.88 2.21
N TRP A 63 -1.02 2.62 1.79
CA TRP A 63 -0.28 2.13 0.65
C TRP A 63 -0.78 2.69 -0.69
N LEU A 64 -2.09 2.79 -0.90
CA LEU A 64 -2.66 3.41 -2.10
C LEU A 64 -2.33 4.91 -2.18
N GLU A 65 -2.41 5.63 -1.06
CA GLU A 65 -1.98 7.03 -0.97
C GLU A 65 -0.50 7.18 -1.32
N PHE A 66 0.34 6.26 -0.85
CA PHE A 66 1.76 6.23 -1.22
C PHE A 66 1.96 6.05 -2.73
N LEU A 67 1.22 5.14 -3.38
CA LEU A 67 1.30 4.94 -4.83
C LEU A 67 0.87 6.20 -5.58
N LEU A 68 -0.25 6.81 -5.18
CA LEU A 68 -0.74 8.06 -5.77
C LEU A 68 0.26 9.20 -5.63
N LEU A 69 0.84 9.38 -4.44
CA LEU A 69 1.81 10.44 -4.19
C LEU A 69 3.07 10.33 -5.06
N HIS A 70 3.53 9.11 -5.35
CA HIS A 70 4.81 8.88 -6.03
C HIS A 70 4.67 8.65 -7.54
N ALA A 71 3.56 8.08 -7.98
CA ALA A 71 3.36 7.66 -9.36
C ALA A 71 2.14 8.34 -10.03
N GLY A 72 1.32 9.07 -9.27
CA GLY A 72 0.03 9.59 -9.72
C GLY A 72 -0.98 8.46 -9.98
N TYR A 73 -2.21 8.84 -10.34
CA TYR A 73 -3.29 7.88 -10.58
C TYR A 73 -2.92 6.81 -11.63
N GLN A 74 -2.41 7.23 -12.79
CA GLN A 74 -2.11 6.29 -13.88
C GLN A 74 -1.00 5.31 -13.50
N GLY A 75 0.05 5.79 -12.81
CA GLY A 75 1.14 4.92 -12.37
C GLY A 75 0.75 4.00 -11.21
N ALA A 76 -0.18 4.44 -10.35
CA ALA A 76 -0.75 3.60 -9.31
C ALA A 76 -1.58 2.46 -9.92
N ALA A 77 -2.49 2.77 -10.85
CA ALA A 77 -3.30 1.77 -11.55
C ALA A 77 -2.43 0.77 -12.33
N GLU A 78 -1.40 1.25 -13.05
CA GLU A 78 -0.46 0.39 -13.78
C GLU A 78 0.36 -0.52 -12.86
N ALA A 79 0.65 -0.07 -11.63
CA ALA A 79 1.29 -0.91 -10.63
C ALA A 79 0.34 -2.02 -10.12
N LEU A 80 -0.94 -1.71 -9.90
CA LEU A 80 -1.94 -2.70 -9.46
C LEU A 80 -2.16 -3.79 -10.53
N ASP A 81 -2.35 -3.39 -11.79
CA ASP A 81 -2.44 -4.30 -12.94
C ASP A 81 -1.21 -5.22 -13.02
N TYR A 82 -0.02 -4.66 -12.83
CA TYR A 82 1.21 -5.46 -12.80
C TYR A 82 1.23 -6.47 -11.63
N TYR A 83 0.75 -6.09 -10.45
CA TYR A 83 0.71 -6.98 -9.29
C TYR A 83 -0.27 -8.14 -9.47
N GLU A 84 -1.42 -7.90 -10.10
CA GLU A 84 -2.36 -8.94 -10.50
C GLU A 84 -1.69 -9.88 -11.50
N SER A 85 -1.06 -9.35 -12.54
CA SER A 85 -0.47 -10.15 -13.63
C SER A 85 0.64 -11.11 -13.16
N VAL A 86 1.36 -10.76 -12.10
CA VAL A 86 2.43 -11.57 -11.48
C VAL A 86 1.89 -12.47 -10.35
N GLY A 87 0.58 -12.40 -10.08
CA GLY A 87 -0.15 -13.16 -9.09
C GLY A 87 0.17 -12.77 -7.66
N TRP A 88 0.48 -11.50 -7.40
CA TRP A 88 0.67 -11.00 -6.04
C TRP A 88 -0.67 -10.68 -5.36
N ILE A 89 -1.63 -10.21 -6.14
CA ILE A 89 -3.02 -9.94 -5.74
C ILE A 89 -3.98 -10.70 -6.68
N THR A 90 -5.23 -10.86 -6.28
CA THR A 90 -6.30 -11.40 -7.14
C THR A 90 -6.93 -10.32 -8.02
N GLU A 91 -7.60 -10.72 -9.10
CA GLU A 91 -8.39 -9.83 -9.97
C GLU A 91 -9.45 -9.04 -9.17
N ASP A 92 -10.14 -9.71 -8.24
CA ASP A 92 -11.15 -9.06 -7.38
C ASP A 92 -10.52 -7.95 -6.52
N VAL A 93 -9.36 -8.23 -5.92
CA VAL A 93 -8.63 -7.25 -5.10
C VAL A 93 -8.09 -6.09 -5.96
N GLU A 94 -7.60 -6.36 -7.16
CA GLU A 94 -7.17 -5.32 -8.10
C GLU A 94 -8.32 -4.36 -8.43
N SER A 95 -9.50 -4.90 -8.71
CA SER A 95 -10.70 -4.10 -8.99
C SER A 95 -11.09 -3.23 -7.80
N ASP A 96 -11.17 -3.79 -6.60
CA ASP A 96 -11.55 -3.05 -5.39
C ASP A 96 -10.55 -1.91 -5.09
N LEU A 97 -9.26 -2.17 -5.30
CA LEU A 97 -8.21 -1.17 -5.08
C LEU A 97 -8.26 -0.03 -6.11
N ASN A 98 -8.61 -0.31 -7.37
CA ASN A 98 -8.84 0.74 -8.37
C ASN A 98 -10.05 1.61 -8.03
N ASP A 99 -11.14 1.02 -7.52
CA ASP A 99 -12.29 1.78 -7.05
C ASP A 99 -11.89 2.72 -5.90
N TYR A 100 -11.03 2.25 -4.98
CA TYR A 100 -10.45 3.11 -3.94
C TYR A 100 -9.53 4.19 -4.50
N LEU A 101 -8.70 3.90 -5.51
CA LEU A 101 -7.86 4.92 -6.14
C LEU A 101 -8.70 6.06 -6.74
N LEU A 102 -9.83 5.74 -7.37
CA LEU A 102 -10.76 6.73 -7.91
C LEU A 102 -11.35 7.60 -6.80
N ASP A 103 -11.84 6.97 -5.72
CA ASP A 103 -12.43 7.68 -4.59
C ASP A 103 -11.40 8.60 -3.89
N ILE A 104 -10.17 8.09 -3.68
CA ILE A 104 -9.09 8.86 -3.04
C ILE A 104 -8.64 10.03 -3.92
N ASP A 105 -8.49 9.85 -5.24
CA ASP A 105 -8.09 10.92 -6.16
C ASP A 105 -9.14 12.05 -6.15
N ASP A 106 -10.44 11.70 -6.23
CA ASP A 106 -11.55 12.64 -6.12
C ASP A 106 -11.51 13.41 -4.77
N HIS A 107 -11.21 12.72 -3.67
CA HIS A 107 -11.13 13.33 -2.33
C HIS A 107 -9.88 14.19 -2.10
N LEU A 108 -8.72 13.83 -2.69
CA LEU A 108 -7.48 14.62 -2.60
C LEU A 108 -7.62 15.96 -3.33
N LEU A 109 -8.39 16.01 -4.43
CA LEU A 109 -8.71 17.26 -5.11
C LEU A 109 -9.47 18.23 -4.21
N ILE A 110 -10.37 17.72 -3.36
CA ILE A 110 -11.15 18.54 -2.42
C ILE A 110 -10.26 19.14 -1.33
N LEU A 111 -9.29 18.38 -0.79
CA LEU A 111 -8.38 18.89 0.24
C LEU A 111 -7.43 19.97 -0.30
N SER A 112 -6.98 19.87 -1.56
CA SER A 112 -6.17 20.92 -2.19
C SER A 112 -6.94 22.22 -2.42
N ALA A 113 -8.25 22.13 -2.66
CA ALA A 113 -9.13 23.28 -2.88
C ALA A 113 -9.48 24.04 -1.59
N ILE A 114 -9.38 23.39 -0.42
CA ILE A 114 -9.68 24.02 0.88
C ILE A 114 -8.44 24.72 1.46
N THR A 115 -7.23 24.41 0.96
CA THR A 115 -5.97 24.98 1.46
C THR A 115 -5.44 26.20 0.67
N THR A 116 -6.22 26.72 -0.29
CA THR A 116 -5.89 27.92 -1.10
C THR A 116 -6.70 29.14 -0.70
#